data_AF-A0A7S2CC29-F1
#
_entry.id   AF-A0A7S2CC29-F1
#
_cell.length_a   1.000
_cell.length_b   1.000
_cell.length_c   1.000
_cell.angle_alpha   90.00
_cell.angle_beta   90.00
_cell.angle_gamma   90.00
#
_symmetry.space_group_name_H-M   'P 1'
#
loop_
_entity.id
_entity.type
_entity.pdbx_description
1 polymer ?
#
loop_
_entity_poly.entity_id
_entity_poly.type
_entity_poly.pdbx_seq_one_letter_code
_entity_poly.pdbx_strand_id
1 'polypeptide(L)'
;ALGILTYEMMTGCTPFEDANSDDAKMCTAIKRGIPSPSAWSWPPQFGHHLQNFICGLLRPRVSERLPMLPGGLANLQEHQWFADIEWPQYEARKLQPPCLGRAPGGADTAPSTALPS
;
A
#
# COMPACT_ATOMS: atom_id res chain seq x y z
N ALA A 1 2.21 8.21 -0.88
CA ALA A 1 2.42 7.33 0.28
C ALA A 1 1.59 6.05 0.16
N LEU A 2 0.25 6.09 0.06
CA LEU A 2 -0.61 4.89 0.11
C LEU A 2 -0.16 3.74 -0.80
N GLY A 3 0.14 3.97 -2.08
CA GLY A 3 0.56 2.89 -2.99
C GLY A 3 1.89 2.21 -2.60
N ILE A 4 2.81 2.95 -1.97
CA ILE A 4 4.06 2.40 -1.42
C ILE A 4 3.75 1.51 -0.22
N LEU A 5 2.93 2.02 0.72
CA LEU A 5 2.52 1.26 1.90
C LEU A 5 1.78 -0.03 1.54
N THR A 6 0.86 0.04 0.57
CA THR A 6 0.17 -1.16 0.08
C THR A 6 1.13 -2.20 -0.47
N TYR A 7 2.14 -1.77 -1.24
CA TYR A 7 3.18 -2.67 -1.74
C TYR A 7 4.00 -3.28 -0.59
N GLU A 8 4.40 -2.45 0.36
CA GLU A 8 5.21 -2.84 1.53
C GLU A 8 4.47 -3.83 2.43
N MET A 9 3.19 -3.62 2.72
CA MET A 9 2.40 -4.58 3.50
C MET A 9 2.31 -5.97 2.86
N MET A 10 2.41 -6.04 1.53
CA MET A 10 2.30 -7.29 0.77
C MET A 10 3.65 -7.99 0.52
N THR A 11 4.78 -7.30 0.75
CA THR A 11 6.12 -7.79 0.37
C THR A 11 7.17 -7.65 1.48
N GLY A 12 6.95 -6.77 2.45
CA GLY A 12 7.93 -6.38 3.47
C GLY A 12 8.98 -5.37 3.01
N CYS A 13 8.95 -4.94 1.75
CA CYS A 13 9.93 -4.01 1.16
C CYS A 13 9.22 -2.90 0.38
N THR A 14 9.88 -1.77 0.15
CA THR A 14 9.29 -0.71 -0.69
C THR A 14 9.51 -1.02 -2.19
N PRO A 15 8.64 -0.55 -3.11
CA PRO A 15 8.81 -0.83 -4.53
C PRO A 15 10.04 -0.14 -5.13
N PHE A 16 10.57 0.90 -4.50
CA PHE A 16 11.71 1.67 -5.03
C PHE A 16 13.01 1.45 -4.23
N GLU A 17 13.03 0.41 -3.39
CA GLU A 17 14.20 0.06 -2.58
C GLU A 17 15.36 -0.36 -3.50
N ASP A 18 16.55 0.17 -3.23
CA ASP A 18 17.78 -0.22 -3.92
C ASP A 18 18.66 -1.01 -2.95
N ALA A 19 19.17 -2.15 -3.41
CA ALA A 19 19.97 -3.07 -2.57
C ALA A 19 21.29 -2.45 -2.06
N ASN A 20 21.78 -1.39 -2.70
CA ASN A 20 22.99 -0.69 -2.30
C ASN A 20 22.71 0.61 -1.53
N SER A 21 21.45 0.87 -1.17
CA SER A 21 21.03 2.11 -0.47
C SER A 21 21.47 3.39 -1.21
N ASP A 22 21.43 3.36 -2.54
CA ASP A 22 21.80 4.49 -3.38
C ASP A 22 20.61 5.47 -3.52
N ASP A 23 20.65 6.55 -2.74
CA ASP A 23 19.62 7.59 -2.70
C ASP A 23 19.32 8.18 -4.09
N ALA A 24 20.33 8.34 -4.95
CA ALA A 24 20.15 8.93 -6.26
C ALA A 24 19.35 7.99 -7.19
N LYS A 25 19.61 6.68 -7.11
CA LYS A 25 18.85 5.67 -7.85
C LYS A 25 17.43 5.56 -7.33
N MET A 26 17.26 5.51 -6.01
CA MET A 26 15.94 5.47 -5.37
C MET A 26 15.11 6.71 -5.79
N CYS A 27 15.68 7.92 -5.71
CA CYS A 27 15.02 9.15 -6.15
C CYS A 27 14.62 9.11 -7.63
N THR A 28 15.48 8.54 -8.48
CA THR A 28 15.19 8.38 -9.91
C THR A 28 14.04 7.41 -10.15
N ALA A 29 14.01 6.28 -9.43
CA ALA A 29 12.93 5.31 -9.50
C ALA A 29 11.60 5.92 -9.03
N ILE A 30 11.60 6.69 -7.93
CA ILE A 30 10.42 7.40 -7.42
C ILE A 30 9.88 8.38 -8.45
N LYS A 31 10.75 9.17 -9.09
CA LYS A 31 10.36 10.13 -10.14
C LYS A 31 9.78 9.43 -11.36
N ARG A 32 10.34 8.28 -11.74
CA ARG A 32 9.82 7.45 -12.84
C ARG A 32 8.45 6.86 -12.51
N GLY A 33 8.19 6.54 -11.24
CA GLY A 33 6.96 5.92 -10.78
C GLY A 33 6.72 4.54 -11.43
N ILE A 34 5.46 4.10 -11.41
CA ILE A 34 5.03 2.84 -12.02
C ILE A 34 3.87 3.13 -13.00
N PRO A 35 4.15 3.37 -14.29
CA PRO A 35 3.16 3.88 -15.22
C PRO A 35 2.11 2.85 -15.66
N SER A 36 2.42 1.55 -15.62
CA SER A 36 1.46 0.49 -15.94
C SER A 36 1.87 -0.83 -15.29
N PRO A 37 0.93 -1.80 -15.16
CA PRO A 37 1.27 -3.14 -14.67
C PRO A 37 2.33 -3.84 -15.53
N SER A 38 2.36 -3.58 -16.84
CA SER A 38 3.36 -4.16 -17.75
C SER A 38 4.76 -3.53 -17.66
N ALA A 39 4.89 -2.35 -17.06
CA ALA A 39 6.16 -1.62 -16.97
C ALA A 39 6.94 -1.94 -15.68
N TRP A 40 6.52 -2.96 -14.93
CA TRP A 40 7.07 -3.30 -13.63
C TRP A 40 7.16 -4.81 -13.42
N SER A 41 8.20 -5.25 -12.71
CA SER A 41 8.36 -6.64 -12.31
C SER A 41 7.62 -6.88 -10.99
N TRP A 42 6.42 -7.44 -11.07
CA TRP A 42 5.58 -7.68 -9.90
C TRP A 42 5.94 -8.97 -9.17
N PRO A 43 5.78 -9.00 -7.83
CA PRO A 43 5.78 -10.25 -7.09
C PRO A 43 4.67 -11.20 -7.57
N PRO A 44 4.90 -12.52 -7.58
CA PRO A 44 3.95 -13.49 -8.14
C PRO A 44 2.61 -13.54 -7.39
N GLN A 45 2.58 -13.14 -6.11
CA GLN A 45 1.36 -13.09 -5.30
C GLN A 45 0.45 -11.89 -5.62
N PHE A 46 0.89 -10.96 -6.47
CA PHE A 46 0.11 -9.77 -6.79
C PHE A 46 -0.90 -10.07 -7.90
N GLY A 47 -2.17 -10.12 -7.55
CA GLY A 47 -3.26 -10.21 -8.54
C GLY A 47 -3.42 -8.94 -9.37
N HIS A 48 -4.08 -9.05 -10.52
CA HIS A 48 -4.27 -7.95 -11.48
C HIS A 48 -4.88 -6.69 -10.85
N HIS A 49 -5.89 -6.84 -10.00
CA HIS A 49 -6.54 -5.68 -9.34
C HIS A 49 -5.59 -4.94 -8.39
N LEU A 50 -4.74 -5.65 -7.65
CA LEU A 50 -3.74 -5.05 -6.77
C LEU A 50 -2.67 -4.29 -7.57
N GLN A 51 -2.17 -4.89 -8.66
CA GLN A 51 -1.20 -4.23 -9.54
C GLN A 51 -1.79 -2.95 -10.13
N ASN A 52 -3.03 -3.02 -10.63
CA ASN A 52 -3.73 -1.86 -11.19
C ASN A 52 -3.92 -0.75 -10.16
N PHE A 53 -4.33 -1.11 -8.94
CA PHE A 53 -4.49 -0.18 -7.83
C PHE A 53 -3.18 0.55 -7.48
N ILE A 54 -2.09 -0.19 -7.30
CA ILE A 54 -0.78 0.38 -6.96
C ILE A 54 -0.28 1.29 -8.10
N CYS A 55 -0.41 0.88 -9.37
CA CYS A 55 -0.10 1.73 -10.51
C CYS A 55 -0.93 3.03 -10.52
N GLY A 56 -2.24 2.93 -10.24
CA GLY A 56 -3.12 4.10 -10.16
C GLY A 56 -2.68 5.10 -9.09
N LEU A 57 -2.11 4.63 -7.99
CA LEU A 57 -1.58 5.47 -6.91
C LEU A 57 -0.16 6.01 -7.18
N LEU A 58 0.67 5.24 -7.90
CA LEU A 58 2.07 5.53 -8.16
C LEU A 58 2.33 6.05 -9.58
N ARG A 59 1.33 6.73 -10.17
CA ARG A 59 1.50 7.44 -11.44
C ARG A 59 2.60 8.52 -11.32
N PRO A 60 3.43 8.70 -12.36
CA PRO A 60 4.49 9.71 -12.36
C PRO A 60 3.94 11.13 -12.21
N ARG A 61 2.84 11.42 -12.93
CA ARG A 61 2.13 12.70 -12.86
C ARG A 61 1.09 12.66 -11.75
N VAL A 62 1.10 13.66 -10.88
CA VAL A 62 0.20 13.75 -9.73
C VAL A 62 -1.26 13.82 -10.17
N SER A 63 -1.58 14.60 -11.20
CA SER A 63 -2.94 14.76 -11.74
C SER A 63 -3.55 13.48 -12.32
N GLU A 64 -2.71 12.49 -12.65
CA GLU A 64 -3.16 11.20 -13.19
C GLU A 64 -3.34 10.14 -12.09
N ARG A 65 -2.97 10.46 -10.84
CA ARG A 65 -3.16 9.54 -9.72
C ARG A 65 -4.64 9.35 -9.43
N LEU A 66 -5.02 8.14 -9.07
CA LEU A 66 -6.41 7.72 -8.83
C LEU A 66 -7.28 8.74 -8.05
N PRO A 67 -6.85 9.25 -6.87
CA PRO A 67 -7.65 10.22 -6.11
C PRO A 67 -7.68 11.63 -6.70
N MET A 68 -6.84 11.93 -7.70
CA MET A 68 -6.77 13.25 -8.37
C MET A 68 -7.62 13.28 -9.64
N LEU A 69 -8.12 12.13 -10.09
CA LEU A 69 -9.08 12.04 -11.19
C LEU A 69 -10.45 12.56 -10.77
N PRO A 70 -11.33 12.95 -11.72
CA PRO A 70 -12.73 13.25 -11.42
C PRO A 70 -13.37 12.11 -10.61
N GLY A 71 -14.13 12.44 -9.57
CA GLY A 71 -14.63 11.48 -8.58
C GLY A 71 -13.80 11.39 -7.29
N GLY A 72 -12.55 11.85 -7.32
CA GLY A 72 -11.74 12.03 -6.11
C GLY A 72 -11.55 10.73 -5.33
N LEU A 73 -11.90 10.76 -4.04
CA LEU A 73 -11.77 9.61 -3.14
C LEU A 73 -12.66 8.41 -3.54
N ALA A 74 -13.78 8.65 -4.22
CA ALA A 74 -14.67 7.57 -4.68
C ALA A 74 -13.92 6.59 -5.60
N ASN A 75 -13.00 7.09 -6.43
CA ASN A 75 -12.17 6.25 -7.30
C ASN A 75 -11.32 5.24 -6.52
N LEU A 76 -10.93 5.57 -5.28
CA LEU A 76 -10.24 4.62 -4.39
C LEU A 76 -11.22 3.60 -3.82
N GLN A 77 -12.34 4.05 -3.26
CA GLN A 77 -13.30 3.17 -2.60
C GLN A 77 -13.98 2.17 -3.55
N GLU A 78 -14.26 2.61 -4.78
CA GLU A 78 -14.93 1.80 -5.82
C GLU A 78 -13.95 0.95 -6.65
N HIS A 79 -12.63 1.05 -6.36
CA HIS A 79 -11.65 0.27 -7.09
C HIS A 79 -11.85 -1.23 -6.86
N GLN A 80 -11.68 -2.04 -7.91
CA GLN A 80 -11.90 -3.50 -7.87
C GLN A 80 -11.03 -4.25 -6.85
N TRP A 81 -9.97 -3.63 -6.35
CA TRP A 81 -9.16 -4.19 -5.26
C TRP A 81 -9.88 -4.17 -3.90
N PHE A 82 -10.84 -3.26 -3.73
CA PHE A 82 -11.71 -3.15 -2.57
C PHE A 82 -13.13 -3.63 -2.82
N ALA A 83 -13.37 -4.40 -3.89
CA ALA A 83 -14.70 -4.88 -4.27
C ALA A 83 -15.40 -5.68 -3.14
N ASP A 84 -14.63 -6.36 -2.30
CA ASP A 84 -15.14 -7.17 -1.18
C ASP A 84 -15.33 -6.35 0.12
N ILE A 85 -15.05 -5.04 0.11
CA ILE A 85 -15.21 -4.17 1.27
C ILE A 85 -16.59 -3.51 1.26
N GLU A 86 -17.41 -3.90 2.22
CA GLU A 86 -18.63 -3.19 2.58
C GLU A 86 -18.30 -1.95 3.40
N TRP A 87 -18.03 -0.82 2.73
CA TRP A 87 -17.66 0.45 3.37
C TRP A 87 -18.59 0.89 4.50
N PRO A 88 -19.93 0.78 4.41
CA PRO A 88 -20.81 1.12 5.53
C PRO A 88 -20.59 0.24 6.76
N GLN A 89 -20.25 -1.04 6.56
CA GLN A 89 -19.93 -1.95 7.67
C GLN A 89 -18.56 -1.66 8.25
N TYR A 90 -17.60 -1.29 7.41
CA TYR A 90 -16.27 -0.83 7.84
C TYR A 90 -16.39 0.40 8.75
N GLU A 91 -17.13 1.43 8.31
CA GLU A 91 -17.36 2.64 9.08
C GLU A 91 -18.10 2.38 10.39
N ALA A 92 -19.07 1.46 10.37
CA ALA A 92 -19.78 1.01 11.57
C ALA A 92 -18.93 0.09 12.48
N ARG A 93 -17.66 -0.18 12.15
CA ARG A 93 -16.75 -1.11 12.86
C ARG A 93 -17.32 -2.52 13.03
N LYS A 94 -18.10 -2.97 12.04
CA LYS A 94 -18.77 -4.28 12.02
C LYS A 94 -17.98 -5.34 11.26
N LEU A 95 -17.05 -4.94 10.40
CA LEU A 95 -16.15 -5.88 9.72
C LEU A 95 -15.17 -6.48 10.73
N GLN A 96 -15.00 -7.80 10.69
CA GLN A 96 -13.98 -8.45 11.50
C GLN A 96 -12.58 -8.15 10.94
N PRO A 97 -11.63 -7.69 11.79
CA PRO A 97 -10.27 -7.48 11.33
C PRO A 97 -9.61 -8.82 11.03
N PRO A 98 -8.81 -8.93 9.96
CA PRO A 98 -8.11 -10.17 9.61
C PRO A 98 -7.05 -10.55 10.65
N CYS A 99 -6.43 -9.55 11.29
CA CYS A 99 -5.50 -9.76 12.40
C CYS A 99 -6.20 -9.44 13.71
N LEU A 100 -6.89 -10.42 14.29
CA LEU A 100 -7.29 -10.36 15.69
C LEU A 100 -6.02 -10.51 16.54
N GLY A 101 -5.37 -9.38 16.84
CA GLY A 101 -4.30 -9.35 17.83
C GLY A 101 -4.82 -10.00 19.10
N ARG A 102 -4.12 -11.03 19.59
CA ARG A 102 -4.42 -11.62 20.89
C ARG A 102 -4.43 -10.50 21.91
N ALA A 103 -5.62 -10.09 22.36
CA ALA A 103 -5.72 -9.12 23.44
C ALA A 103 -4.98 -9.75 24.64
N PRO A 104 -3.87 -9.19 25.11
CA PRO A 104 -3.38 -9.57 26.42
C PRO A 104 -4.43 -9.02 27.38
N GLY A 105 -5.16 -9.91 28.03
CA GLY A 105 -5.95 -9.51 29.19
C GLY A 105 -5.02 -8.76 30.14
N GLY A 106 -5.37 -7.51 30.42
CA GLY A 106 -4.84 -6.68 31.50
C GLY A 106 -3.31 -6.57 31.58
N ALA A 107 -2.78 -5.43 31.10
CA ALA A 107 -1.43 -4.95 31.35
C ALA A 107 -0.29 -5.82 30.80
N ASP A 108 0.39 -5.30 29.77
CA ASP A 108 1.85 -5.24 29.76
C ASP A 108 2.29 -4.25 28.68
N THR A 109 2.74 -3.08 29.13
CA THR A 109 3.52 -2.14 28.33
C THR A 109 4.90 -2.72 28.10
N ALA A 110 5.22 -3.11 26.87
CA ALA A 110 6.59 -3.16 26.39
C ALA A 110 6.63 -3.01 24.86
N PRO A 111 7.09 -1.88 24.30
CA PRO A 111 7.57 -1.87 22.93
C PRO A 111 8.83 -2.76 22.88
N SER A 112 8.78 -3.84 22.10
CA SER A 112 9.92 -4.72 21.88
C SER A 112 10.91 -4.09 20.92
N THR A 113 11.74 -3.19 21.44
CA THR A 113 13.02 -2.80 20.84
C THR A 113 13.98 -2.49 21.98
N ALA A 114 14.55 -3.55 22.55
CA ALA A 114 15.73 -3.42 23.38
C ALA A 114 16.89 -2.97 22.47
N LEU A 115 17.30 -1.71 22.59
CA LEU A 115 18.56 -1.23 22.03
C LEU A 115 19.71 -1.86 22.85
N PRO A 116 20.67 -2.55 22.22
CA PRO A 116 21.85 -3.02 22.93
C PRO A 116 22.74 -1.84 23.36
N SER A 117 23.35 -1.99 24.54
CA SER A 117 24.25 -1.05 25.20
C SER A 117 25.62 -0.93 24.55
#